data_AF-A0A1J5BZA3-F1
#
_entry.id   AF-A0A1J5BZA3-F1
#
_cell.length_a   1.000
_cell.length_b   1.000
_cell.length_c   1.000
_cell.angle_alpha   90.00
_cell.angle_beta   90.00
_cell.angle_gamma   90.00
#
_symmetry.space_group_name_H-M   'P 1'
#
loop_
_entity.id
_entity.type
_entity.pdbx_description
1 polymer ?
#
loop_
_entity_poly.entity_id
_entity_poly.type
_entity_poly.pdbx_seq_one_letter_code
_entity_poly.pdbx_strand_id
1 'polypeptide(L)'
;MLLVACGGVSDSPPPTSYTPSSGVAVDGYLKFAKVVCDTNGNGLGDAGEPTAYTLGGAAGSGKFTFPQGCASHGLIARGGTNADTGLMFVGRLKAPAGATVISPLTTLMVAGMTQAQVIATLGLSASTDLLHTDPVAQADKTLLKKTLAVQQLCRKSPNFLRVWVAWRAVW
;
A
#
# COMPACT_ATOMS: atom_id res chain seq x y z
N MET A 1 8.97 -50.44 42.35
CA MET A 1 8.83 -50.53 40.88
C MET A 1 9.28 -49.20 40.30
N LEU A 2 10.43 -49.20 39.64
CA LEU A 2 11.04 -48.04 39.01
C LEU A 2 10.51 -47.97 37.58
N LEU A 3 9.78 -46.91 37.20
CA LEU A 3 9.47 -46.64 35.80
C LEU A 3 10.33 -45.47 35.33
N VAL A 4 11.40 -45.83 34.62
CA VAL A 4 12.12 -44.95 33.70
C VAL A 4 11.28 -44.84 32.42
N ALA A 5 10.98 -43.62 31.99
CA ALA A 5 10.50 -43.35 30.63
C ALA A 5 11.55 -42.51 29.89
N CYS A 6 12.18 -43.19 28.91
CA CYS A 6 12.92 -42.64 27.78
C CYS A 6 11.95 -41.83 26.90
N GLY A 7 12.27 -40.63 26.44
CA GLY A 7 12.96 -40.45 25.16
C GLY A 7 12.01 -39.80 24.14
N GLY A 8 12.34 -38.59 23.70
CA GLY A 8 11.57 -37.85 22.69
C GLY A 8 11.92 -36.37 22.71
N VAL A 9 13.15 -36.02 22.33
CA VAL A 9 13.46 -34.63 21.96
C VAL A 9 12.76 -34.35 20.64
N SER A 10 11.55 -33.82 20.74
CA SER A 10 10.87 -33.20 19.62
C SER A 10 11.61 -31.89 19.37
N ASP A 11 12.61 -31.89 18.49
CA ASP A 11 13.11 -30.68 17.84
C ASP A 11 11.99 -30.12 16.95
N SER A 12 10.94 -29.60 17.58
CA SER A 12 10.04 -28.67 16.93
C SER A 12 10.88 -27.42 16.64
N PRO A 13 11.01 -27.00 15.37
CA PRO A 13 11.60 -25.69 15.10
C PRO A 13 10.84 -24.66 15.94
N PRO A 14 11.54 -23.68 16.55
CA PRO A 14 10.87 -22.64 17.33
C PRO A 14 9.73 -22.06 16.48
N PRO A 15 8.54 -21.81 17.06
CA PRO A 15 7.44 -21.27 16.28
C PRO A 15 7.94 -19.98 15.62
N THR A 16 8.02 -20.01 14.29
CA THR A 16 8.34 -18.83 13.49
C THR A 16 7.22 -17.83 13.75
N SER A 17 7.49 -16.87 14.62
CA SER A 17 6.54 -15.86 15.04
C SER A 17 6.56 -14.78 13.98
N TYR A 18 5.62 -14.86 13.05
CA TYR A 18 5.41 -13.80 12.07
C TYR A 18 4.62 -12.66 12.72
N THR A 19 5.03 -11.42 12.47
CA THR A 19 4.23 -10.25 12.83
C THR A 19 3.32 -9.91 11.66
N PRO A 20 1.99 -10.14 11.75
CA PRO A 20 1.09 -9.82 10.66
C PRO A 20 1.07 -8.32 10.39
N SER A 21 0.89 -7.95 9.11
CA SER A 21 0.75 -6.55 8.71
C SER A 21 -0.53 -6.37 7.92
N SER A 22 -1.24 -5.28 8.16
CA SER A 22 -2.48 -4.94 7.47
C SER A 22 -2.45 -3.51 6.96
N GLY A 23 -3.25 -3.23 5.96
CA GLY A 23 -3.36 -1.90 5.40
C GLY A 23 -4.60 -1.73 4.54
N VAL A 24 -4.64 -0.62 3.82
CA VAL A 24 -5.75 -0.27 2.94
C VAL A 24 -5.24 0.25 1.60
N ALA A 25 -5.84 -0.22 0.50
CA ALA A 25 -5.57 0.28 -0.83
C ALA A 25 -6.70 1.20 -1.30
N VAL A 26 -6.33 2.43 -1.67
CA VAL A 26 -7.24 3.56 -1.78
C VAL A 26 -6.95 4.34 -3.06
N ASP A 27 -7.84 4.20 -4.04
CA ASP A 27 -7.98 5.06 -5.21
C ASP A 27 -9.44 5.54 -5.30
N GLY A 28 -10.07 5.79 -4.14
CA GLY A 28 -11.41 5.24 -3.88
C GLY A 28 -11.27 3.76 -3.54
N TYR A 29 -11.86 3.27 -2.44
CA TYR A 29 -11.49 1.97 -1.88
C TYR A 29 -11.43 0.88 -2.96
N LEU A 30 -10.26 0.26 -3.13
CA LEU A 30 -10.08 -0.74 -4.19
C LEU A 30 -10.59 -2.08 -3.69
N LYS A 31 -11.68 -2.60 -4.25
CA LYS A 31 -12.25 -3.91 -3.92
C LYS A 31 -11.59 -5.00 -4.76
N PHE A 32 -11.29 -6.15 -4.15
CA PHE A 32 -10.71 -7.32 -4.82
C PHE A 32 -9.41 -7.03 -5.61
N ALA A 33 -8.68 -5.99 -5.21
CA ALA A 33 -7.39 -5.65 -5.79
C ALA A 33 -6.32 -6.61 -5.28
N LYS A 34 -5.37 -6.94 -6.16
CA LYS A 34 -4.19 -7.73 -5.80
C LYS A 34 -3.15 -6.80 -5.20
N VAL A 35 -2.71 -7.09 -3.99
CA VAL A 35 -1.63 -6.39 -3.28
C VAL A 35 -0.42 -7.32 -3.19
N VAL A 36 0.71 -6.89 -3.71
CA VAL A 36 1.97 -7.65 -3.70
C VAL A 36 2.95 -6.98 -2.76
N CYS A 37 3.61 -7.80 -1.94
CA CYS A 37 4.75 -7.43 -1.13
C CYS A 37 6.01 -7.40 -2.01
N ASP A 38 6.55 -6.22 -2.29
CA ASP A 38 7.74 -6.02 -3.12
C ASP A 38 9.00 -6.36 -2.30
N THR A 39 9.26 -7.67 -2.21
CA THR A 39 10.34 -8.23 -1.38
C THR A 39 11.71 -8.01 -1.97
N ASN A 40 11.80 -7.89 -3.30
CA ASN A 40 13.06 -7.64 -4.01
C ASN A 40 13.32 -6.15 -4.30
N GLY A 41 12.34 -5.28 -4.07
CA GLY A 41 12.47 -3.82 -4.19
C GLY A 41 12.54 -3.31 -5.63
N ASN A 42 12.11 -4.10 -6.62
CA ASN A 42 12.20 -3.72 -8.04
C ASN A 42 10.99 -2.89 -8.51
N GLY A 43 9.98 -2.69 -7.66
CA GLY A 43 8.79 -1.92 -7.96
C GLY A 43 7.83 -2.61 -8.92
N LEU A 44 7.98 -3.92 -9.15
CA LEU A 44 7.09 -4.80 -9.89
C LEU A 44 6.57 -5.88 -8.94
N GLY A 45 5.40 -6.45 -9.24
CA GLY A 45 4.90 -7.56 -8.43
C GLY A 45 5.16 -8.87 -9.17
N ASP A 46 6.23 -9.55 -8.78
CA ASP A 46 6.80 -10.72 -9.44
C ASP A 46 6.14 -12.03 -9.02
N ALA A 47 6.48 -13.11 -9.72
CA ALA A 47 6.08 -14.46 -9.34
C ALA A 47 6.87 -14.90 -8.10
N GLY A 48 6.16 -15.47 -7.11
CA GLY A 48 6.75 -15.93 -5.85
C GLY A 48 6.71 -14.90 -4.71
N GLU A 49 6.35 -13.65 -4.99
CA GLU A 49 6.21 -12.64 -3.96
C GLU A 49 4.89 -12.79 -3.15
N PRO A 50 4.92 -12.54 -1.83
CA PRO A 50 3.73 -12.59 -1.00
C PRO A 50 2.62 -11.72 -1.58
N THR A 51 1.43 -12.31 -1.73
CA THR A 51 0.27 -11.65 -2.31
C THR A 51 -0.90 -11.70 -1.33
N ALA A 52 -1.57 -10.56 -1.16
CA ALA A 52 -2.84 -10.43 -0.49
C ALA A 52 -3.89 -9.85 -1.44
N TYR A 53 -5.16 -9.93 -1.04
CA TYR A 53 -6.27 -9.34 -1.78
C TYR A 53 -7.06 -8.39 -0.88
N THR A 54 -7.52 -7.29 -1.45
CA THR A 54 -8.39 -6.39 -0.72
C THR A 54 -9.80 -6.94 -0.60
N LEU A 55 -10.44 -6.68 0.54
CA LEU A 55 -11.81 -7.10 0.79
C LEU A 55 -12.79 -6.23 -0.04
N GLY A 56 -13.91 -6.82 -0.46
CA GLY A 56 -14.96 -6.15 -1.23
C GLY A 56 -16.22 -5.76 -0.45
N GLY A 57 -16.32 -6.16 0.82
CA GLY A 57 -17.51 -5.95 1.66
C GLY A 57 -17.65 -4.52 2.21
N ALA A 58 -18.88 -4.15 2.61
CA ALA A 58 -19.20 -2.81 3.10
C ALA A 58 -18.37 -2.37 4.33
N ALA A 59 -18.02 -3.30 5.23
CA ALA A 59 -17.26 -3.01 6.46
C ALA A 59 -15.73 -3.05 6.30
N GLY A 60 -15.21 -3.37 5.12
CA GLY A 60 -13.78 -3.61 4.92
C GLY A 60 -13.25 -3.32 3.53
N SER A 61 -14.00 -2.61 2.69
CA SER A 61 -13.58 -2.30 1.31
C SER A 61 -12.17 -1.71 1.29
N GLY A 62 -11.28 -2.25 0.45
CA GLY A 62 -9.91 -1.77 0.35
C GLY A 62 -8.93 -2.35 1.37
N LYS A 63 -9.39 -2.96 2.47
CA LYS A 63 -8.49 -3.52 3.49
C LYS A 63 -7.84 -4.82 3.02
N PHE A 64 -6.58 -5.02 3.35
CA PHE A 64 -5.83 -6.25 3.10
C PHE A 64 -4.97 -6.62 4.31
N THR A 65 -4.60 -7.90 4.41
CA THR A 65 -3.75 -8.42 5.49
C THR A 65 -2.75 -9.42 4.93
N PHE A 66 -1.50 -9.32 5.37
CA PHE A 66 -0.44 -10.29 5.19
C PHE A 66 -0.21 -11.02 6.52
N PRO A 67 -0.64 -12.28 6.66
CA PRO A 67 -0.47 -13.05 7.89
C PRO A 67 1.01 -13.22 8.29
N GLN A 68 1.89 -13.35 7.30
CA GLN A 68 3.33 -13.48 7.51
C GLN A 68 4.08 -12.15 7.65
N GLY A 69 3.37 -11.02 7.51
CA GLY A 69 3.94 -9.69 7.54
C GLY A 69 4.60 -9.26 6.22
N CYS A 70 4.51 -7.96 5.94
CA CYS A 70 5.14 -7.29 4.80
C CYS A 70 5.56 -5.83 5.16
N ALA A 71 5.46 -5.42 6.43
CA ALA A 71 5.67 -4.02 6.82
C ALA A 71 7.08 -3.48 6.46
N SER A 72 8.09 -4.34 6.36
CA SER A 72 9.46 -3.95 6.01
C SER A 72 9.71 -3.77 4.50
N HIS A 73 8.73 -4.06 3.66
CA HIS A 73 8.85 -4.05 2.20
C HIS A 73 7.87 -3.06 1.55
N GLY A 74 8.19 -2.66 0.32
CA GLY A 74 7.26 -1.87 -0.48
C GLY A 74 5.98 -2.66 -0.78
N LEU A 75 4.89 -1.94 -1.05
CA LEU A 75 3.61 -2.54 -1.41
C LEU A 75 3.18 -2.08 -2.79
N ILE A 76 2.62 -3.01 -3.57
CA ILE A 76 2.12 -2.72 -4.92
C ILE A 76 0.68 -3.24 -5.04
N ALA A 77 -0.27 -2.32 -5.20
CA ALA A 77 -1.66 -2.66 -5.49
C ALA A 77 -1.97 -2.53 -6.98
N ARG A 78 -2.65 -3.53 -7.55
CA ARG A 78 -3.08 -3.55 -8.95
C ARG A 78 -4.41 -4.27 -9.13
N GLY A 79 -5.14 -3.89 -10.18
CA GLY A 79 -6.45 -4.47 -10.48
C GLY A 79 -7.51 -4.09 -9.45
N GLY A 80 -8.57 -4.88 -9.38
CA GLY A 80 -9.72 -4.64 -8.53
C GLY A 80 -10.70 -3.60 -9.10
N THR A 81 -11.69 -3.24 -8.31
CA THR A 81 -12.77 -2.32 -8.68
C THR A 81 -12.80 -1.16 -7.70
N ASN A 82 -12.83 0.05 -8.23
CA ASN A 82 -13.00 1.25 -7.43
C ASN A 82 -14.40 1.25 -6.81
N ALA A 83 -14.48 1.31 -5.48
CA ALA A 83 -15.74 1.27 -4.74
C ALA A 83 -16.67 2.45 -5.05
N ASP A 84 -16.11 3.61 -5.42
CA ASP A 84 -16.87 4.84 -5.62
C ASP A 84 -17.44 4.92 -7.03
N THR A 85 -16.69 4.45 -8.04
CA THR A 85 -17.10 4.53 -9.45
C THR A 85 -17.66 3.22 -10.00
N GLY A 86 -17.41 2.09 -9.34
CA GLY A 86 -17.74 0.76 -9.85
C GLY A 86 -16.88 0.31 -11.05
N LEU A 87 -15.88 1.11 -11.45
CA LEU A 87 -15.02 0.80 -12.60
C LEU A 87 -13.80 -0.01 -12.18
N MET A 88 -13.30 -0.84 -13.11
CA MET A 88 -12.05 -1.57 -12.91
C MET A 88 -10.86 -0.60 -12.83
N PHE A 89 -9.97 -0.85 -11.86
CA PHE A 89 -8.72 -0.13 -11.74
C PHE A 89 -7.65 -0.79 -12.63
N VAL A 90 -7.20 -0.07 -13.66
CA VAL A 90 -6.22 -0.56 -14.65
C VAL A 90 -4.78 -0.10 -14.31
N GLY A 91 -4.63 0.72 -13.26
CA GLY A 91 -3.35 1.28 -12.84
C GLY A 91 -2.55 0.39 -11.87
N ARG A 92 -1.46 0.97 -11.37
CA ARG A 92 -0.68 0.43 -10.25
C ARG A 92 -0.49 1.53 -9.22
N LEU A 93 -0.81 1.24 -7.98
CA LEU A 93 -0.45 2.09 -6.85
C LEU A 93 0.71 1.45 -6.10
N LYS A 94 1.60 2.28 -5.59
CA LYS A 94 2.75 1.85 -4.81
C LYS A 94 2.75 2.54 -3.45
N ALA A 95 3.32 1.88 -2.46
CA ALA A 95 3.63 2.47 -1.18
C ALA A 95 5.03 2.05 -0.73
N PRO A 96 5.79 2.94 -0.06
CA PRO A 96 7.12 2.60 0.44
C PRO A 96 7.02 1.62 1.61
N ALA A 97 8.16 1.06 2.02
CA ALA A 97 8.24 0.25 3.22
C ALA A 97 7.73 1.00 4.45
N GLY A 98 7.03 0.29 5.34
CA GLY A 98 6.38 0.83 6.53
C GLY A 98 4.99 1.40 6.29
N ALA A 99 4.57 1.65 5.05
CA ALA A 99 3.26 2.22 4.77
C ALA A 99 2.11 1.22 5.04
N THR A 100 1.05 1.68 5.71
CA THR A 100 -0.21 0.93 5.84
C THR A 100 -1.28 1.39 4.86
N VAL A 101 -1.01 2.48 4.12
CA VAL A 101 -1.92 3.05 3.13
C VAL A 101 -1.26 3.00 1.75
N ILE A 102 -1.93 2.36 0.79
CA ILE A 102 -1.53 2.37 -0.62
C ILE A 102 -2.45 3.35 -1.35
N SER A 103 -1.92 4.50 -1.73
CA SER A 103 -2.69 5.57 -2.39
C SER A 103 -1.92 6.23 -3.53
N PRO A 104 -2.56 7.09 -4.36
CA PRO A 104 -1.86 7.94 -5.30
C PRO A 104 -0.76 8.80 -4.63
N LEU A 105 -0.94 9.21 -3.38
CA LEU A 105 0.04 10.02 -2.65
C LEU A 105 1.29 9.21 -2.28
N THR A 106 1.12 8.00 -1.75
CA THR A 106 2.26 7.13 -1.46
C THR A 106 2.96 6.67 -2.75
N THR A 107 2.23 6.62 -3.86
CA THR A 107 2.80 6.32 -5.18
C THR A 107 3.74 7.43 -5.64
N LEU A 108 3.38 8.71 -5.42
CA LEU A 108 4.28 9.84 -5.65
C LEU A 108 5.54 9.74 -4.79
N MET A 109 5.41 9.23 -3.57
CA MET A 109 6.57 9.04 -2.69
C MET A 109 7.54 7.99 -3.24
N VAL A 110 7.01 6.85 -3.69
CA VAL A 110 7.82 5.81 -4.36
C VAL A 110 8.41 6.32 -5.68
N ALA A 111 7.78 7.31 -6.33
CA ALA A 111 8.31 7.95 -7.53
C ALA A 111 9.46 8.95 -7.27
N GLY A 112 9.86 9.14 -6.00
CA GLY A 112 11.01 9.95 -5.61
C GLY A 112 10.65 11.25 -4.87
N MET A 113 9.37 11.46 -4.51
CA MET A 113 9.00 12.60 -3.66
C MET A 113 9.14 12.23 -2.18
N THR A 114 9.73 13.11 -1.38
CA THR A 114 9.64 13.01 0.07
C THR A 114 8.21 13.36 0.53
N GLN A 115 7.80 12.87 1.70
CA GLN A 115 6.52 13.24 2.29
C GLN A 115 6.36 14.76 2.40
N ALA A 116 7.41 15.47 2.83
CA ALA A 116 7.42 16.93 2.93
C ALA A 116 7.18 17.61 1.56
N GLN A 117 7.77 17.09 0.49
CA GLN A 117 7.53 17.59 -0.87
C GLN A 117 6.09 17.36 -1.31
N VAL A 118 5.51 16.18 -1.04
CA VAL A 118 4.11 15.90 -1.38
C VAL A 118 3.18 16.83 -0.60
N ILE A 119 3.42 17.02 0.70
CA ILE A 119 2.66 17.94 1.56
C ILE A 119 2.74 19.38 1.03
N ALA A 120 3.95 19.88 0.76
CA ALA A 120 4.16 21.24 0.27
C ALA A 120 3.53 21.46 -1.11
N THR A 121 3.71 20.50 -2.04
CA THR A 121 3.17 20.58 -3.41
C THR A 121 1.65 20.61 -3.41
N LEU A 122 1.01 19.86 -2.50
CA LEU A 122 -0.45 19.77 -2.44
C LEU A 122 -1.08 20.79 -1.48
N GLY A 123 -0.28 21.51 -0.69
CA GLY A 123 -0.74 22.42 0.35
C GLY A 123 -1.49 21.69 1.46
N LEU A 124 -0.96 20.55 1.91
CA LEU A 124 -1.46 19.80 3.07
C LEU A 124 -0.84 20.35 4.37
N SER A 125 -1.38 19.94 5.52
CA SER A 125 -0.77 20.27 6.82
C SER A 125 0.59 19.59 6.94
N ALA A 126 1.56 20.29 7.53
CA ALA A 126 2.89 19.74 7.81
C ALA A 126 2.86 18.51 8.72
N SER A 127 1.81 18.36 9.53
CA SER A 127 1.59 17.21 10.43
C SER A 127 0.88 16.03 9.79
N THR A 128 0.51 16.09 8.50
CA THR A 128 -0.21 15.01 7.85
C THR A 128 0.70 13.81 7.60
N ASP A 129 0.32 12.65 8.14
CA ASP A 129 0.99 11.37 7.90
C ASP A 129 0.41 10.67 6.68
N LEU A 130 1.12 10.69 5.56
CA LEU A 130 0.67 10.09 4.30
C LEU A 130 0.79 8.57 4.26
N LEU A 131 1.57 7.97 5.17
CA LEU A 131 1.86 6.53 5.19
C LEU A 131 0.81 5.76 5.98
N HIS A 132 0.20 6.41 6.97
CA HIS A 132 -0.72 5.79 7.91
C HIS A 132 -2.12 6.42 7.95
N THR A 133 -2.32 7.59 7.34
CA THR A 133 -3.65 8.23 7.27
C THR A 133 -4.39 7.80 6.02
N ASP A 134 -5.57 7.17 6.21
CA ASP A 134 -6.46 6.85 5.10
C ASP A 134 -7.15 8.12 4.56
N PRO A 135 -6.91 8.49 3.29
CA PRO A 135 -7.47 9.71 2.71
C PRO A 135 -8.99 9.62 2.44
N VAL A 136 -9.58 8.42 2.42
CA VAL A 136 -11.02 8.20 2.18
C VAL A 136 -11.80 8.03 3.49
N ALA A 137 -11.12 7.80 4.61
CA ALA A 137 -11.75 7.91 5.92
C ALA A 137 -12.34 9.33 6.07
N GLN A 138 -13.66 9.42 6.22
CA GLN A 138 -14.46 10.65 6.08
C GLN A 138 -14.11 11.80 7.06
N ALA A 139 -13.14 11.59 7.94
CA ALA A 139 -12.65 12.57 8.91
C ALA A 139 -11.83 13.71 8.27
N ASP A 140 -11.04 13.45 7.22
CA ASP A 140 -10.17 14.47 6.59
C ASP A 140 -10.59 14.80 5.14
N LYS A 141 -11.61 15.67 5.03
CA LYS A 141 -12.13 16.13 3.73
C LYS A 141 -11.10 16.87 2.89
N THR A 142 -10.07 17.46 3.50
CA THR A 142 -9.01 18.19 2.79
C THR A 142 -8.06 17.20 2.13
N LEU A 143 -7.59 16.21 2.88
CA LEU A 143 -6.74 15.14 2.37
C LEU A 143 -7.45 14.36 1.25
N LEU A 144 -8.75 14.06 1.41
CA LEU A 144 -9.56 13.42 0.38
C LEU A 144 -9.57 14.20 -0.94
N LYS A 145 -9.90 15.50 -0.88
CA LYS A 145 -9.98 16.36 -2.08
C LYS A 145 -8.64 16.43 -2.82
N LYS A 146 -7.54 16.53 -2.08
CA LYS A 146 -6.19 16.62 -2.65
C LYS A 146 -5.75 15.28 -3.25
N THR A 147 -6.05 14.17 -2.58
CA THR A 147 -5.79 12.82 -3.09
C THR A 147 -6.56 12.58 -4.39
N LEU A 148 -7.83 12.97 -4.44
CA LEU A 148 -8.66 12.88 -5.65
C LEU A 148 -8.13 13.76 -6.78
N ALA A 149 -7.62 14.96 -6.49
CA ALA A 149 -7.00 15.82 -7.50
C ALA A 149 -5.76 15.17 -8.12
N VAL A 150 -4.87 14.56 -7.31
CA VAL A 150 -3.71 13.80 -7.79
C VAL A 150 -4.14 12.60 -8.64
N GLN A 151 -5.18 11.90 -8.21
CA GLN A 151 -5.74 10.77 -8.95
C GLN A 151 -6.28 11.21 -10.32
N GLN A 152 -7.02 12.32 -10.39
CA GLN A 152 -7.53 12.86 -11.66
C GLN A 152 -6.39 13.27 -12.59
N LEU A 153 -5.33 13.85 -12.03
CA LEU A 153 -4.13 14.24 -12.78
C LEU A 153 -3.40 13.02 -13.36
N CYS A 154 -3.20 11.97 -12.55
CA CYS A 154 -2.60 10.72 -13.01
C CYS A 154 -3.46 10.00 -14.06
N ARG A 155 -4.80 10.09 -13.97
CA ARG A 155 -5.72 9.50 -14.97
C ARG A 155 -5.74 10.27 -16.28
N LYS A 156 -5.73 11.60 -16.25
CA LYS A 156 -5.73 12.44 -17.46
C LYS A 156 -4.36 12.51 -18.14
N SER A 157 -3.28 12.23 -17.41
CA SER A 157 -1.92 12.22 -17.94
C SER A 157 -1.17 10.99 -17.43
N PRO A 158 -1.23 9.85 -18.15
CA PRO A 158 -0.47 8.66 -17.78
C PRO A 158 1.05 8.89 -17.75
N ASN A 159 1.53 9.96 -18.42
CA ASN A 159 2.93 10.40 -18.38
C ASN A 159 3.21 11.47 -17.31
N PHE A 160 2.25 11.86 -16.47
CA PHE A 160 2.40 12.95 -15.50
C PHE A 160 3.66 12.77 -14.63
N LEU A 161 3.84 11.57 -14.06
CA LEU A 161 5.04 11.26 -13.26
C LEU A 161 6.34 11.40 -14.06
N ARG A 162 6.34 11.00 -15.34
CA ARG A 162 7.54 11.10 -16.20
C ARG A 162 7.85 12.54 -16.56
N VAL A 163 6.84 13.34 -16.88
CA VAL A 163 6.98 14.77 -17.18
C VAL A 163 7.43 15.53 -15.94
N TRP A 164 6.90 15.21 -14.75
CA TRP A 164 7.25 15.89 -13.51
C TRP A 164 8.68 15.59 -13.05
N VAL A 165 9.11 14.32 -13.11
CA VAL A 165 10.51 13.93 -12.86
C VAL A 165 11.45 14.57 -13.89
N ALA A 166 11.08 14.59 -15.17
CA ALA A 166 11.86 15.23 -16.22
C ALA A 166 11.97 16.76 -16.02
N TRP A 167 10.91 17.42 -15.55
CA TRP A 167 10.94 18.85 -15.25
C TRP A 167 11.86 19.22 -14.08
N ARG A 168 12.05 18.33 -13.08
CA ARG A 168 13.02 18.54 -12.00
C ARG A 168 14.48 18.29 -12.41
N ALA A 169 14.74 17.56 -13.50
CA ALA A 169 16.10 17.36 -13.98
C ALA A 169 16.65 18.57 -14.76
N VAL A 170 15.82 19.58 -15.02
CA VAL A 170 16.14 20.76 -15.84
C VAL A 170 16.32 22.03 -15.01
N TRP A 171 16.16 21.97 -13.67
CA TRP A 171 16.38 23.10 -12.75
C TRP A 171 17.07 22.66 -11.46
#